data_AF-B7JRY5-F1
#
_entry.id   AF-B7JRY5-F1
#
_cell.length_a   1.000
_cell.length_b   1.000
_cell.length_c   1.000
_cell.angle_alpha   90.00
_cell.angle_beta   90.00
_cell.angle_gamma   90.00
#
_symmetry.space_group_name_H-M   'P 1'
#
loop_
_entity.id
_entity.type
_entity.pdbx_description
1 polymer ?
#
loop_
_entity_poly.entity_id
_entity_poly.type
_entity_poly.pdbx_seq_one_letter_code
_entity_poly.pdbx_strand_id
1 'polypeptide(L)'
;MATKHNQILEHINSLPVGHKISVRQIAKDLSVSEGTAYRAIKDAENKGYVSTIERVGTIRIEQKKKENIEKLTYAEVVNIVDGQVLGGREGLHKTLNKFVIGAMKLEAMMRYTEAGNLLIVGNRTNAHQLALETGAAVLITGGFDTEDHVKKLADELKLPIISSSYDTFTVATLINRAIYDQLIKKEIVLVEDILTPIEETLYLKPNDTVQQWHAYNEETMHGRYPIVDENKKVLGIVTSKDMIGVAKETPIDKVMTRHPITVNGKMSVAAAARMMVWEGIELLPVVDEGNKLQGIISRQDVLQALQMIQRQPQVGETIDDIVTNQFMTPKEAKNEHLYQFSVTPQMTNSIGTLSYGVFATIVTEATNRVIRAQKKSDLIVENLTIYFVKPVQIDNVVSVHPKVLEIGRKFGKVDVEVHHEGNVVGKALLMVQLIDK
;
A
#
# COMPACT_ATOMS: atom_id res chain seq x y z
N MET A 1 -20.29 8.75 -27.37
CA MET A 1 -19.21 9.35 -28.19
C MET A 1 -18.02 9.59 -27.28
N ALA A 2 -16.85 9.05 -27.60
CA ALA A 2 -15.64 9.31 -26.83
C ALA A 2 -15.37 10.82 -26.77
N THR A 3 -15.03 11.34 -25.59
CA THR A 3 -14.68 12.76 -25.46
C THR A 3 -13.44 13.05 -26.31
N LYS A 4 -13.32 14.28 -26.83
CA LYS A 4 -12.14 14.73 -27.58
C LYS A 4 -10.83 14.46 -26.83
N HIS A 5 -10.85 14.48 -25.49
CA HIS A 5 -9.73 14.11 -24.62
C HIS A 5 -9.38 12.62 -24.68
N ASN A 6 -10.36 11.73 -24.56
CA ASN A 6 -10.13 10.28 -24.63
C ASN A 6 -9.66 9.83 -26.02
N GLN A 7 -10.17 10.43 -27.08
CA GLN A 7 -9.71 10.16 -28.45
C GLN A 7 -8.22 10.46 -28.63
N ILE A 8 -7.71 11.50 -27.95
CA ILE A 8 -6.30 11.84 -27.97
C ILE A 8 -5.47 10.80 -27.20
N LEU A 9 -5.95 10.32 -26.05
CA LEU A 9 -5.26 9.27 -25.27
C LEU A 9 -5.19 7.95 -26.04
N GLU A 10 -6.28 7.52 -26.67
CA GLU A 10 -6.33 6.33 -27.52
C GLU A 10 -5.37 6.46 -28.71
N HIS A 11 -5.37 7.63 -29.37
CA HIS A 11 -4.44 7.93 -30.46
C HIS A 11 -2.98 7.84 -29.99
N ILE A 12 -2.64 8.46 -28.84
CA ILE A 12 -1.29 8.37 -28.26
C ILE A 12 -0.91 6.91 -27.97
N ASN A 13 -1.83 6.11 -27.45
CA ASN A 13 -1.56 4.72 -27.11
C ASN A 13 -1.28 3.85 -28.35
N SER A 14 -1.89 4.18 -29.49
CA SER A 14 -1.68 3.50 -30.78
C SER A 14 -0.32 3.78 -31.43
N LEU A 15 0.40 4.82 -30.98
CA LEU A 15 1.70 5.18 -31.54
C LEU A 15 2.81 4.23 -31.06
N PRO A 16 3.80 3.91 -31.92
CA PRO A 16 4.94 3.09 -31.52
C PRO A 16 5.79 3.79 -30.45
N VAL A 17 6.40 3.00 -29.56
CA VAL A 17 7.34 3.51 -28.55
C VAL A 17 8.49 4.26 -29.23
N GLY A 18 8.88 5.40 -28.66
CA GLY A 18 9.87 6.33 -29.23
C GLY A 18 9.29 7.37 -30.21
N HIS A 19 8.00 7.28 -30.57
CA HIS A 19 7.39 8.27 -31.45
C HIS A 19 7.30 9.66 -30.79
N LYS A 20 7.68 10.71 -31.53
CA LYS A 20 7.60 12.10 -31.07
C LYS A 20 6.17 12.62 -31.12
N ILE A 21 5.72 13.21 -30.02
CA ILE A 21 4.37 13.72 -29.84
C ILE A 21 4.42 15.25 -29.77
N SER A 22 3.62 15.89 -30.63
CA SER A 22 3.52 17.34 -30.73
C SER A 22 2.09 17.79 -30.50
N VAL A 23 1.90 18.79 -29.63
CA VAL A 23 0.60 19.40 -29.34
C VAL A 23 -0.08 19.87 -30.63
N ARG A 24 0.67 20.52 -31.54
CA ARG A 24 0.15 21.04 -32.80
C ARG A 24 -0.25 19.94 -33.77
N GLN A 25 0.54 18.87 -33.83
CA GLN A 25 0.28 17.75 -34.72
C GLN A 25 -0.98 16.99 -34.29
N ILE A 26 -1.09 16.68 -33.00
CA ILE A 26 -2.28 16.04 -32.41
C ILE A 26 -3.53 16.92 -32.56
N ALA A 27 -3.41 18.23 -32.34
CA ALA A 27 -4.51 19.16 -32.52
C ALA A 27 -5.05 19.16 -33.96
N LYS A 28 -4.15 19.09 -34.94
CA LYS A 28 -4.48 19.03 -36.37
C LYS A 28 -5.09 17.69 -36.75
N ASP A 29 -4.46 16.58 -36.38
CA ASP A 29 -4.84 15.23 -36.82
C ASP A 29 -6.20 14.81 -36.25
N LEU A 30 -6.53 15.27 -35.03
CA LEU A 30 -7.80 14.94 -34.37
C LEU A 30 -8.82 16.08 -34.42
N SER A 31 -8.53 17.18 -35.11
CA SER A 31 -9.43 18.36 -35.23
C SER A 31 -9.91 18.88 -33.85
N VAL A 32 -8.97 19.08 -32.94
CA VAL A 32 -9.19 19.56 -31.56
C VAL A 32 -8.40 20.84 -31.28
N SER A 33 -8.75 21.56 -30.21
CA SER A 33 -7.98 22.75 -29.81
C SER A 33 -6.60 22.36 -29.25
N GLU A 34 -5.59 23.20 -29.44
CA GLU A 34 -4.26 22.98 -28.85
C GLU A 34 -4.31 22.87 -27.32
N GLY A 35 -5.21 23.59 -26.65
CA GLY A 35 -5.42 23.49 -25.21
C GLY A 35 -5.97 22.12 -24.77
N THR A 36 -6.86 21.52 -25.57
CA THR A 36 -7.36 20.15 -25.34
C THR A 36 -6.25 19.12 -25.57
N ALA A 37 -5.47 19.27 -26.64
CA ALA A 37 -4.31 18.42 -26.93
C ALA A 37 -3.25 18.51 -25.83
N TYR A 38 -2.93 19.70 -25.35
CA TYR A 38 -1.96 19.91 -24.27
C TYR A 38 -2.40 19.23 -22.96
N ARG A 39 -3.67 19.38 -22.56
CA ARG A 39 -4.20 18.71 -21.35
C ARG A 39 -4.18 17.19 -21.49
N ALA A 40 -4.53 16.65 -22.65
CA ALA A 40 -4.50 15.23 -22.91
C ALA A 40 -3.07 14.66 -22.93
N ILE A 41 -2.09 15.39 -23.48
CA ILE A 41 -0.68 15.00 -23.44
C ILE A 41 -0.15 15.03 -22.00
N LYS A 42 -0.52 16.03 -21.19
CA LYS A 42 -0.16 16.07 -19.76
C LYS A 42 -0.78 14.93 -18.96
N ASP A 43 -2.03 14.57 -19.24
CA ASP A 43 -2.67 13.41 -18.63
C ASP A 43 -2.00 12.09 -19.09
N ALA A 44 -1.62 11.98 -20.37
CA ALA A 44 -0.85 10.86 -20.89
C ALA A 44 0.54 10.75 -20.24
N GLU A 45 1.17 11.88 -19.90
CA GLU A 45 2.44 11.91 -19.18
C GLU A 45 2.29 11.40 -17.74
N ASN A 46 1.24 11.84 -17.04
CA ASN A 46 0.92 11.35 -15.69
C ASN A 46 0.58 9.86 -15.67
N LYS A 47 -0.05 9.35 -16.73
CA LYS A 47 -0.37 7.92 -16.91
C LYS A 47 0.81 7.09 -17.41
N GLY A 48 1.98 7.71 -17.62
CA GLY A 48 3.18 7.03 -18.08
C GLY A 48 3.12 6.54 -19.53
N TYR A 49 2.22 7.09 -20.36
CA TYR A 49 2.19 6.79 -21.80
C TYR A 49 3.29 7.55 -22.56
N VAL A 50 3.64 8.74 -22.07
CA VAL A 50 4.61 9.63 -22.73
C VAL A 50 5.54 10.27 -21.70
N SER A 51 6.71 10.73 -22.14
CA SER A 51 7.65 11.48 -21.30
C SER A 51 8.17 12.71 -22.05
N THR A 52 8.15 13.87 -21.41
CA THR A 52 8.73 15.10 -21.95
C THR A 52 10.20 15.22 -21.57
N ILE A 53 11.07 15.20 -22.58
CA ILE A 53 12.52 15.32 -22.40
C ILE A 53 12.97 16.70 -22.92
N GLU A 54 13.71 17.44 -22.10
CA GLU A 54 14.27 18.73 -22.50
C GLU A 54 15.06 18.60 -23.81
N ARG A 55 14.84 19.54 -24.74
CA ARG A 55 15.46 19.61 -26.08
C ARG A 55 15.07 18.50 -27.08
N VAL A 56 14.39 17.45 -26.65
CA VAL A 56 13.93 16.35 -27.54
C VAL A 56 12.43 16.44 -27.84
N GLY A 57 11.64 16.91 -26.87
CA GLY A 57 10.17 16.97 -26.93
C GLY A 57 9.51 15.81 -26.17
N THR A 58 8.19 15.71 -26.28
CA THR A 58 7.42 14.61 -25.68
C THR A 58 7.52 13.37 -26.57
N ILE A 59 7.82 12.21 -25.99
CA ILE A 59 7.95 10.94 -26.71
C ILE A 59 7.09 9.85 -26.09
N ARG A 60 6.57 8.92 -26.91
CA ARG A 60 5.89 7.70 -26.43
C ARG A 60 6.89 6.79 -25.71
N ILE A 61 6.56 6.35 -24.50
CA ILE A 61 7.39 5.42 -23.71
C ILE A 61 6.65 4.10 -23.49
N GLU A 62 7.35 2.97 -23.37
CA GLU A 62 6.69 1.70 -23.07
C GLU A 62 6.06 1.76 -21.67
N GLN A 63 4.79 1.35 -21.57
CA GLN A 63 4.14 1.24 -20.27
C GLN A 63 4.74 0.02 -19.57
N LYS A 64 5.60 0.26 -18.58
CA LYS A 64 6.09 -0.84 -17.74
C LYS A 64 4.86 -1.47 -17.07
N LYS A 65 4.56 -2.73 -17.40
CA LYS A 65 3.73 -3.57 -16.53
C LYS A 65 4.34 -3.48 -15.12
N LYS A 66 3.51 -3.31 -14.09
CA LYS A 66 3.92 -3.42 -12.67
C LYS A 66 4.35 -4.86 -12.38
N GLU A 67 5.44 -5.30 -13.00
CA GLU A 67 6.21 -6.44 -12.59
C GLU A 67 7.51 -5.89 -12.02
N ASN A 68 7.86 -6.40 -10.84
CA ASN A 68 9.07 -6.16 -10.03
C ASN A 68 8.88 -5.21 -8.85
N ILE A 69 8.84 -5.84 -7.66
CA ILE A 69 9.29 -5.35 -6.35
C ILE A 69 10.00 -4.00 -6.49
N GLU A 70 9.29 -2.90 -6.29
CA GLU A 70 9.85 -1.58 -6.57
C GLU A 70 10.94 -1.25 -5.56
N LYS A 71 12.18 -1.16 -6.02
CA LYS A 71 13.39 -0.94 -5.23
C LYS A 71 13.65 0.57 -5.06
N LEU A 72 14.26 0.96 -3.94
CA LEU A 72 14.72 2.33 -3.69
C LEU A 72 15.64 2.80 -4.83
N THR A 73 15.48 4.02 -5.33
CA THR A 73 16.37 4.62 -6.34
C THR A 73 17.55 5.34 -5.69
N TYR A 74 18.65 5.52 -6.42
CA TYR A 74 19.77 6.31 -5.91
C TYR A 74 19.38 7.79 -5.65
N ALA A 75 18.43 8.34 -6.41
CA ALA A 75 17.87 9.67 -6.15
C ALA A 75 17.21 9.76 -4.77
N GLU A 76 16.45 8.75 -4.37
CA GLU A 76 15.83 8.70 -3.04
C GLU A 76 16.90 8.54 -1.96
N VAL A 77 17.93 7.73 -2.19
CA VAL A 77 19.07 7.61 -1.26
C VAL A 77 19.71 8.96 -1.00
N VAL A 78 19.95 9.77 -2.03
CA VAL A 78 20.51 11.13 -1.88
C VAL A 78 19.65 11.97 -0.92
N ASN A 79 18.33 11.93 -1.06
CA ASN A 79 17.44 12.68 -0.17
C ASN A 79 17.41 12.12 1.26
N ILE A 80 17.51 10.80 1.44
CA ILE A 80 17.48 10.16 2.76
C ILE A 80 18.70 10.53 3.61
N VAL A 81 19.85 10.69 2.96
CA VAL A 81 21.15 10.88 3.63
C VAL A 81 21.61 12.33 3.61
N ASP A 82 20.74 13.27 3.21
CA ASP A 82 21.07 14.67 2.92
C ASP A 82 22.36 14.79 2.08
N GLY A 83 22.44 13.95 1.05
CA GLY A 83 23.64 13.74 0.25
C GLY A 83 23.84 14.77 -0.84
N GLN A 84 25.11 15.00 -1.19
CA GLN A 84 25.53 15.75 -2.37
C GLN A 84 26.03 14.79 -3.45
N VAL A 85 25.54 14.94 -4.68
CA VAL A 85 26.01 14.13 -5.81
C VAL A 85 27.27 14.75 -6.41
N LEU A 86 28.38 14.03 -6.29
CA LEU A 86 29.72 14.43 -6.75
C LEU A 86 29.97 14.09 -8.22
N GLY A 87 29.33 13.04 -8.73
CA GLY A 87 29.43 12.56 -10.12
C GLY A 87 28.37 11.50 -10.42
N GLY A 88 28.18 11.15 -11.69
CA GLY A 88 27.26 10.11 -12.14
C GLY A 88 25.78 10.48 -12.05
N ARG A 89 25.44 11.77 -12.16
CA ARG A 89 24.06 12.28 -11.97
C ARG A 89 23.02 11.61 -12.88
N GLU A 90 23.40 11.27 -14.11
CA GLU A 90 22.51 10.56 -15.04
C GLU A 90 22.08 9.19 -14.51
N GLY A 91 22.83 8.60 -13.57
CA GLY A 91 22.53 7.31 -12.96
C GLY A 91 21.51 7.34 -11.82
N LEU A 92 21.06 8.51 -11.37
CA LEU A 92 20.22 8.63 -10.16
C LEU A 92 18.86 7.93 -10.25
N HIS A 93 18.32 7.77 -11.46
CA HIS A 93 17.06 7.07 -11.71
C HIS A 93 17.18 5.54 -11.61
N LYS A 94 18.40 5.00 -11.54
CA LYS A 94 18.63 3.55 -11.37
C LYS A 94 18.26 3.12 -9.96
N THR A 95 17.84 1.86 -9.84
CA THR A 95 17.41 1.24 -8.58
C THR A 95 18.57 0.61 -7.82
N LEU A 96 18.58 0.79 -6.51
CA LEU A 96 19.43 0.11 -5.54
C LEU A 96 18.92 -1.31 -5.30
N ASN A 97 19.76 -2.31 -5.55
CA ASN A 97 19.45 -3.70 -5.21
C ASN A 97 19.75 -4.01 -3.74
N LYS A 98 20.95 -3.63 -3.28
CA LYS A 98 21.48 -3.93 -1.95
C LYS A 98 22.55 -2.90 -1.61
N PHE A 99 22.63 -2.48 -0.35
CA PHE A 99 23.77 -1.69 0.12
C PHE A 99 24.76 -2.55 0.90
N VAL A 100 26.04 -2.17 0.85
CA VAL A 100 27.16 -2.88 1.47
C VAL A 100 28.01 -1.88 2.23
N ILE A 101 28.44 -2.21 3.44
CA ILE A 101 29.30 -1.33 4.24
C ILE A 101 30.77 -1.76 4.08
N GLY A 102 31.56 -0.90 3.47
CA GLY A 102 32.99 -1.08 3.21
C GLY A 102 33.87 -0.78 4.42
N ALA A 103 33.80 -1.61 5.47
CA ALA A 103 34.64 -1.47 6.66
C ALA A 103 36.01 -2.19 6.54
N MET A 104 36.05 -3.30 5.80
CA MET A 104 37.22 -4.19 5.68
C MET A 104 38.29 -3.64 4.73
N LYS A 105 39.43 -4.32 4.61
CA LYS A 105 40.42 -4.03 3.54
C LYS A 105 39.78 -4.19 2.16
N LEU A 106 40.36 -3.49 1.18
CA LEU A 106 39.84 -3.38 -0.19
C LEU A 106 39.50 -4.75 -0.80
N GLU A 107 40.41 -5.72 -0.76
CA GLU A 107 40.19 -7.01 -1.40
C GLU A 107 39.06 -7.83 -0.75
N ALA A 108 38.82 -7.61 0.55
CA ALA A 108 37.79 -8.32 1.30
C ALA A 108 36.40 -7.71 1.08
N MET A 109 36.28 -6.37 1.12
CA MET A 109 34.98 -5.71 0.93
C MET A 109 34.45 -5.85 -0.50
N MET A 110 35.32 -5.89 -1.51
CA MET A 110 34.91 -6.04 -2.90
C MET A 110 34.24 -7.39 -3.19
N ARG A 111 34.48 -8.43 -2.39
CA ARG A 111 33.80 -9.74 -2.52
C ARG A 111 32.29 -9.67 -2.30
N TYR A 112 31.80 -8.61 -1.68
CA TYR A 112 30.38 -8.39 -1.40
C TYR A 112 29.77 -7.31 -2.30
N THR A 113 30.58 -6.67 -3.16
CA THR A 113 30.17 -5.56 -4.02
C THR A 113 29.89 -6.09 -5.41
N GLU A 114 28.67 -5.84 -5.91
CA GLU A 114 28.16 -6.34 -7.18
C GLU A 114 27.46 -5.22 -7.93
N ALA A 115 27.18 -5.43 -9.22
CA ALA A 115 26.49 -4.46 -10.05
C ALA A 115 25.08 -4.13 -9.51
N GLY A 116 24.76 -2.85 -9.45
CA GLY A 116 23.50 -2.35 -8.89
C GLY A 116 23.47 -2.25 -7.36
N ASN A 117 24.60 -2.49 -6.68
CA ASN A 117 24.74 -2.22 -5.25
C ASN A 117 25.03 -0.74 -4.98
N LEU A 118 24.94 -0.35 -3.71
CA LEU A 118 25.50 0.88 -3.17
C LEU A 118 26.60 0.52 -2.15
N LEU A 119 27.85 0.86 -2.43
CA LEU A 119 28.94 0.72 -1.48
C LEU A 119 29.00 1.96 -0.58
N ILE A 120 28.75 1.78 0.71
CA ILE A 120 28.93 2.81 1.76
C ILE A 120 30.36 2.69 2.29
N VAL A 121 31.18 3.71 2.08
CA VAL A 121 32.61 3.68 2.45
C VAL A 121 33.07 5.06 2.92
N GLY A 122 34.11 5.11 3.77
CA GLY A 122 34.75 6.36 4.16
C GLY A 122 35.67 6.91 3.06
N ASN A 123 36.67 7.70 3.43
CA ASN A 123 37.64 8.33 2.51
C ASN A 123 38.68 7.35 1.92
N ARG A 124 38.25 6.40 1.10
CA ARG A 124 39.14 5.43 0.43
C ARG A 124 38.96 5.49 -1.08
N THR A 125 39.67 6.42 -1.74
CA THR A 125 39.51 6.69 -3.18
C THR A 125 39.63 5.44 -4.06
N ASN A 126 40.59 4.56 -3.76
CA ASN A 126 40.76 3.29 -4.51
C ASN A 126 39.51 2.39 -4.44
N ALA A 127 38.79 2.42 -3.31
CA ALA A 127 37.53 1.70 -3.16
C ALA A 127 36.40 2.35 -3.96
N HIS A 128 36.38 3.68 -4.04
CA HIS A 128 35.38 4.41 -4.83
C HIS A 128 35.50 4.02 -6.31
N GLN A 129 36.73 4.07 -6.84
CA GLN A 129 36.99 3.70 -8.23
C GLN A 129 36.62 2.23 -8.51
N LEU A 130 37.11 1.31 -7.70
CA LEU A 130 36.91 -0.12 -7.92
C LEU A 130 35.43 -0.54 -7.80
N ALA A 131 34.66 0.13 -6.94
CA ALA A 131 33.23 -0.08 -6.83
C ALA A 131 32.49 0.32 -8.12
N LEU A 132 32.82 1.48 -8.70
CA LEU A 132 32.25 1.94 -9.96
C LEU A 132 32.58 0.99 -11.10
N GLU A 133 33.84 0.54 -11.20
CA GLU A 133 34.28 -0.45 -12.20
C GLU A 133 33.53 -1.78 -12.07
N THR A 134 33.13 -2.15 -10.85
CA THR A 134 32.30 -3.34 -10.56
C THR A 134 30.81 -3.12 -10.86
N GLY A 135 30.41 -1.90 -11.23
CA GLY A 135 29.02 -1.55 -11.53
C GLY A 135 28.21 -1.11 -10.31
N ALA A 136 28.86 -0.80 -9.18
CA ALA A 136 28.21 -0.33 -7.96
C ALA A 136 28.29 1.18 -7.83
N ALA A 137 27.22 1.81 -7.34
CA ALA A 137 27.25 3.21 -6.93
C ALA A 137 28.03 3.35 -5.62
N VAL A 138 28.52 4.55 -5.33
CA VAL A 138 29.33 4.84 -4.14
C VAL A 138 28.65 5.88 -3.28
N LEU A 139 28.58 5.62 -1.97
CA LEU A 139 28.22 6.61 -0.97
C LEU A 139 29.39 6.80 0.00
N ILE A 140 29.89 8.02 0.05
CA ILE A 140 31.03 8.46 0.86
C ILE A 140 30.48 9.09 2.14
N THR A 141 30.90 8.57 3.30
CA THR A 141 30.45 9.04 4.62
C THR A 141 31.45 10.03 5.22
N GLY A 142 31.02 10.85 6.17
CA GLY A 142 31.88 11.79 6.90
C GLY A 142 32.20 13.10 6.16
N GLY A 143 31.46 13.43 5.09
CA GLY A 143 31.60 14.67 4.34
C GLY A 143 32.84 14.73 3.45
N PHE A 144 33.45 13.58 3.16
CA PHE A 144 34.62 13.52 2.29
C PHE A 144 34.23 13.59 0.80
N ASP A 145 35.18 14.07 0.01
CA ASP A 145 35.11 14.07 -1.45
C ASP A 145 35.88 12.87 -2.03
N THR A 146 35.89 12.76 -3.35
CA THR A 146 36.70 11.81 -4.12
C THR A 146 37.55 12.55 -5.15
N GLU A 147 38.53 11.86 -5.75
CA GLU A 147 39.37 12.44 -6.80
C GLU A 147 38.59 12.69 -8.11
N ASP A 148 38.99 13.72 -8.85
CA ASP A 148 38.27 14.19 -10.05
C ASP A 148 38.21 13.15 -11.17
N HIS A 149 39.22 12.28 -11.30
CA HIS A 149 39.18 11.19 -12.28
C HIS A 149 38.10 10.16 -11.93
N VAL A 150 37.83 9.94 -10.63
CA VAL A 150 36.75 9.05 -10.18
C VAL A 150 35.38 9.67 -10.46
N LYS A 151 35.23 10.99 -10.29
CA LYS A 151 33.98 11.69 -10.66
C LYS A 151 33.68 11.56 -12.15
N LYS A 152 34.71 11.73 -13.01
CA LYS A 152 34.59 11.52 -14.46
C LYS A 152 34.22 10.09 -14.80
N LEU A 153 34.86 9.11 -14.15
CA LEU A 153 34.52 7.70 -14.33
C LEU A 153 33.05 7.41 -13.96
N ALA A 154 32.55 7.99 -12.87
CA ALA A 154 31.16 7.88 -12.47
C ALA A 154 30.18 8.48 -13.50
N ASP A 155 30.53 9.61 -14.11
CA ASP A 155 29.75 10.20 -15.21
C ASP A 155 29.73 9.29 -16.45
N GLU A 156 30.88 8.74 -16.84
CA GLU A 156 31.00 7.81 -17.97
C GLU A 156 30.16 6.53 -17.76
N LEU A 157 30.24 5.94 -16.57
CA LEU A 157 29.50 4.73 -16.22
C LEU A 157 28.04 5.00 -15.82
N LYS A 158 27.66 6.27 -15.67
CA LYS A 158 26.36 6.70 -15.18
C LYS A 158 26.02 6.04 -13.84
N LEU A 159 26.98 6.03 -12.92
CA LEU A 159 26.84 5.47 -11.58
C LEU A 159 27.11 6.56 -10.55
N PRO A 160 26.15 6.88 -9.68
CA PRO A 160 26.30 8.04 -8.82
C PRO A 160 27.36 7.82 -7.75
N ILE A 161 28.12 8.89 -7.49
CA ILE A 161 28.91 9.06 -6.27
C ILE A 161 28.20 10.10 -5.42
N ILE A 162 27.81 9.69 -4.22
CA ILE A 162 27.06 10.49 -3.26
C ILE A 162 27.98 10.75 -2.08
N SER A 163 28.08 11.98 -1.58
CA SER A 163 28.75 12.31 -0.33
C SER A 163 27.72 12.75 0.70
N SER A 164 27.82 12.25 1.93
CA SER A 164 27.00 12.67 3.06
C SER A 164 27.90 13.10 4.20
N SER A 165 27.51 14.17 4.91
CA SER A 165 28.19 14.61 6.14
C SER A 165 28.03 13.63 7.30
N TYR A 166 27.10 12.69 7.21
CA TYR A 166 26.85 11.70 8.26
C TYR A 166 27.89 10.58 8.26
N ASP A 167 28.10 9.97 9.43
CA ASP A 167 28.93 8.79 9.57
C ASP A 167 28.25 7.53 9.00
N THR A 168 29.05 6.47 8.87
CA THR A 168 28.60 5.20 8.28
C THR A 168 27.43 4.54 9.01
N PHE A 169 27.39 4.59 10.34
CA PHE A 169 26.28 4.00 11.10
C PHE A 169 25.00 4.79 10.89
N THR A 170 25.07 6.12 10.95
CA THR A 170 23.92 7.00 10.71
C THR A 170 23.36 6.79 9.29
N VAL A 171 24.21 6.81 8.25
CA VAL A 171 23.72 6.58 6.88
C VAL A 171 23.10 5.20 6.71
N ALA A 172 23.77 4.15 7.20
CA ALA A 172 23.22 2.79 7.12
C ALA A 172 21.86 2.70 7.83
N THR A 173 21.71 3.35 8.98
CA THR A 173 20.45 3.37 9.75
C THR A 173 19.33 4.10 9.00
N LEU A 174 19.63 5.27 8.41
CA LEU A 174 18.65 6.04 7.64
C LEU A 174 18.18 5.30 6.39
N ILE A 175 19.11 4.70 5.64
CA ILE A 175 18.78 3.89 4.45
C ILE A 175 17.97 2.66 4.87
N ASN A 176 18.40 1.95 5.92
CA ASN A 176 17.70 0.77 6.41
C ASN A 176 16.26 1.12 6.85
N ARG A 177 16.08 2.20 7.62
CA ARG A 177 14.76 2.72 8.02
C ARG A 177 13.91 3.08 6.80
N ALA A 178 14.47 3.76 5.81
CA ALA A 178 13.72 4.11 4.60
C ALA A 178 13.28 2.89 3.80
N ILE A 179 14.13 1.85 3.73
CA ILE A 179 13.76 0.56 3.14
C ILE A 179 12.59 -0.06 3.92
N TYR A 180 12.65 -0.10 5.26
CA TYR A 180 11.55 -0.59 6.09
C TYR A 180 10.25 0.22 5.90
N ASP A 181 10.32 1.56 5.94
CA ASP A 181 9.15 2.42 5.74
C ASP A 181 8.52 2.20 4.35
N GLN A 182 9.33 1.95 3.32
CA GLN A 182 8.83 1.61 1.99
C GLN A 182 8.21 0.21 1.93
N LEU A 183 8.80 -0.78 2.62
CA LEU A 183 8.27 -2.13 2.69
C LEU A 183 6.91 -2.16 3.41
N ILE A 184 6.79 -1.48 4.56
CA ILE A 184 5.52 -1.34 5.29
C ILE A 184 4.45 -0.67 4.42
N LYS A 185 4.77 0.43 3.73
CA LYS A 185 3.82 1.08 2.82
C LYS A 185 3.36 0.16 1.68
N LYS A 186 4.19 -0.80 1.26
CA LYS A 186 3.91 -1.75 0.17
C LYS A 186 3.17 -3.00 0.62
N GLU A 187 3.13 -3.30 1.91
CA GLU A 187 2.21 -4.32 2.46
C GLU A 187 0.74 -3.88 2.40
N ILE A 188 0.48 -2.58 2.18
CA ILE A 188 -0.87 -2.07 1.98
C ILE A 188 -1.31 -2.37 0.55
N VAL A 189 -1.98 -3.50 0.35
CA VAL A 189 -2.62 -3.83 -0.92
C VAL A 189 -3.72 -2.81 -1.21
N LEU A 190 -3.71 -2.24 -2.41
CA LEU A 190 -4.70 -1.25 -2.86
C LEU A 190 -5.82 -1.92 -3.65
N VAL A 191 -6.96 -1.25 -3.73
CA VAL A 191 -8.12 -1.72 -4.50
C VAL A 191 -7.76 -1.89 -5.98
N GLU A 192 -6.93 -1.00 -6.54
CA GLU A 192 -6.46 -1.10 -7.94
C GLU A 192 -5.61 -2.35 -8.22
N ASP A 193 -5.01 -2.95 -7.20
CA ASP A 193 -4.19 -4.15 -7.35
C ASP A 193 -5.02 -5.43 -7.44
N ILE A 194 -6.31 -5.39 -7.07
CA ILE A 194 -7.19 -6.56 -6.97
C ILE A 194 -8.50 -6.43 -7.75
N LEU A 195 -8.81 -5.26 -8.30
CA LEU A 195 -10.08 -5.03 -8.98
C LEU A 195 -10.19 -5.87 -10.24
N THR A 196 -11.42 -6.32 -10.53
CA THR A 196 -11.77 -6.80 -11.87
C THR A 196 -11.86 -5.57 -12.76
N PRO A 197 -11.02 -5.46 -13.81
CA PRO A 197 -10.95 -4.27 -14.63
C PRO A 197 -12.24 -4.06 -15.43
N ILE A 198 -12.51 -2.82 -15.87
CA ILE A 198 -13.76 -2.47 -16.57
C ILE A 198 -13.98 -3.31 -17.84
N GLU A 199 -12.91 -3.74 -18.51
CA GLU A 199 -12.96 -4.58 -19.70
C GLU A 199 -13.55 -5.98 -19.41
N GLU A 200 -13.43 -6.44 -18.17
CA GLU A 200 -13.92 -7.75 -17.69
C GLU A 200 -15.17 -7.59 -16.80
N THR A 201 -15.56 -6.36 -16.49
CA THR A 201 -16.70 -6.05 -15.62
C THR A 201 -17.99 -5.96 -16.42
N LEU A 202 -18.98 -6.78 -16.06
CA LEU A 202 -20.35 -6.58 -16.53
C LEU A 202 -21.03 -5.45 -15.75
N TYR A 203 -21.72 -4.57 -16.48
CA TYR A 203 -22.52 -3.48 -15.94
C TYR A 203 -23.77 -3.28 -16.81
N LEU A 204 -24.79 -2.65 -16.24
CA LEU A 204 -26.04 -2.35 -16.92
C LEU A 204 -26.17 -0.85 -17.20
N LYS A 205 -27.07 -0.50 -18.13
CA LYS A 205 -27.53 0.86 -18.38
C LYS A 205 -28.94 1.07 -17.80
N PRO A 206 -29.36 2.31 -17.52
CA PRO A 206 -30.69 2.60 -16.98
C PRO A 206 -31.87 2.05 -17.81
N ASN A 207 -31.70 1.99 -19.12
CA ASN A 207 -32.72 1.52 -20.07
C ASN A 207 -32.64 0.01 -20.34
N ASP A 208 -31.65 -0.69 -19.81
CA ASP A 208 -31.61 -2.15 -19.87
C ASP A 208 -32.78 -2.72 -19.04
N THR A 209 -33.15 -3.97 -19.28
CA THR A 209 -34.29 -4.60 -18.62
C THR A 209 -33.87 -5.59 -17.55
N VAL A 210 -34.79 -5.96 -16.66
CA VAL A 210 -34.60 -7.05 -15.70
C VAL A 210 -34.28 -8.38 -16.40
N GLN A 211 -34.78 -8.59 -17.63
CA GLN A 211 -34.39 -9.72 -18.46
C GLN A 211 -32.89 -9.73 -18.78
N GLN A 212 -32.30 -8.58 -19.10
CA GLN A 212 -30.87 -8.47 -19.35
C GLN A 212 -30.05 -8.80 -18.10
N TRP A 213 -30.52 -8.36 -16.92
CA TRP A 213 -29.90 -8.74 -15.64
C TRP A 213 -29.92 -10.27 -15.43
N HIS A 214 -31.03 -10.93 -15.75
CA HIS A 214 -31.12 -12.39 -15.66
C HIS A 214 -30.15 -13.09 -16.61
N ALA A 215 -29.98 -12.57 -17.83
CA ALA A 215 -29.02 -13.11 -18.79
C ALA A 215 -27.57 -13.02 -18.24
N TYR A 216 -27.19 -11.87 -17.67
CA TYR A 216 -25.87 -11.73 -17.03
C TYR A 216 -25.71 -12.66 -15.83
N ASN A 217 -26.73 -12.79 -14.98
CA ASN A 217 -26.70 -13.70 -13.85
C ASN A 217 -26.55 -15.17 -14.28
N GLU A 218 -27.21 -15.60 -15.35
CA GLU A 218 -27.05 -16.94 -15.91
C GLU A 218 -25.65 -17.16 -16.51
N GLU A 219 -25.07 -16.14 -17.14
CA GLU A 219 -23.75 -16.20 -17.76
C GLU A 219 -22.62 -16.23 -16.72
N THR A 220 -22.67 -15.34 -15.73
CA THR A 220 -21.55 -15.15 -14.80
C THR A 220 -21.80 -15.71 -13.41
N MET A 221 -23.00 -16.20 -13.11
CA MET A 221 -23.43 -16.60 -11.77
C MET A 221 -23.32 -15.48 -10.72
N HIS A 222 -23.29 -14.21 -11.16
CA HIS A 222 -23.22 -13.05 -10.28
C HIS A 222 -24.59 -12.41 -10.09
N GLY A 223 -24.88 -12.04 -8.84
CA GLY A 223 -26.15 -11.43 -8.47
C GLY A 223 -26.14 -9.91 -8.37
N ARG A 224 -25.06 -9.23 -8.76
CA ARG A 224 -24.88 -7.79 -8.49
C ARG A 224 -24.16 -7.11 -9.65
N TYR A 225 -24.72 -6.01 -10.13
CA TYR A 225 -24.13 -5.26 -11.25
C TYR A 225 -24.23 -3.75 -11.01
N PRO A 226 -23.13 -3.00 -11.23
CA PRO A 226 -23.18 -1.56 -11.27
C PRO A 226 -23.94 -1.08 -12.51
N ILE A 227 -24.53 0.11 -12.39
CA ILE A 227 -25.31 0.73 -13.46
C ILE A 227 -24.65 2.04 -13.82
N VAL A 228 -24.41 2.23 -15.10
CA VAL A 228 -23.64 3.36 -15.61
C VAL A 228 -24.37 4.13 -16.70
N ASP A 229 -24.06 5.42 -16.81
CA ASP A 229 -24.50 6.24 -17.94
C ASP A 229 -23.66 5.99 -19.21
N GLU A 230 -23.96 6.72 -20.28
CA GLU A 230 -23.22 6.66 -21.55
C GLU A 230 -21.73 7.08 -21.44
N ASN A 231 -21.36 7.77 -20.37
CA ASN A 231 -19.99 8.20 -20.06
C ASN A 231 -19.29 7.29 -19.04
N LYS A 232 -19.88 6.13 -18.70
CA LYS A 232 -19.43 5.18 -17.67
C LYS A 232 -19.49 5.73 -16.25
N LYS A 233 -20.23 6.81 -15.99
CA LYS A 233 -20.44 7.28 -14.62
C LYS A 233 -21.37 6.35 -13.87
N VAL A 234 -21.01 5.98 -12.65
CA VAL A 234 -21.83 5.11 -11.81
C VAL A 234 -23.05 5.87 -11.31
N LEU A 235 -24.23 5.36 -11.67
CA LEU A 235 -25.54 5.89 -11.29
C LEU A 235 -26.18 5.11 -10.15
N GLY A 236 -25.98 3.79 -10.16
CA GLY A 236 -26.73 2.86 -9.33
C GLY A 236 -26.06 1.50 -9.20
N ILE A 237 -26.66 0.64 -8.38
CA ILE A 237 -26.37 -0.79 -8.30
C ILE A 237 -27.70 -1.56 -8.23
N VAL A 238 -27.71 -2.75 -8.81
CA VAL A 238 -28.80 -3.73 -8.63
C VAL A 238 -28.25 -5.01 -8.05
N THR A 239 -29.06 -5.66 -7.22
CA THR A 239 -28.77 -6.92 -6.55
C THR A 239 -29.87 -7.95 -6.84
N SER A 240 -29.62 -9.23 -6.57
CA SER A 240 -30.64 -10.29 -6.71
C SER A 240 -31.91 -10.02 -5.92
N LYS A 241 -31.82 -9.27 -4.80
CA LYS A 241 -32.99 -8.91 -3.99
C LYS A 241 -33.91 -7.92 -4.72
N ASP A 242 -33.35 -7.04 -5.53
CA ASP A 242 -34.09 -6.01 -6.25
C ASP A 242 -34.90 -6.59 -7.41
N MET A 243 -34.59 -7.83 -7.83
CA MET A 243 -35.25 -8.51 -8.95
C MET A 243 -36.44 -9.37 -8.52
N ILE A 244 -36.62 -9.62 -7.22
CA ILE A 244 -37.65 -10.54 -6.71
C ILE A 244 -39.04 -9.95 -6.98
N GLY A 245 -39.86 -10.69 -7.75
CA GLY A 245 -41.23 -10.30 -8.06
C GLY A 245 -41.37 -9.17 -9.07
N VAL A 246 -40.27 -8.78 -9.75
CA VAL A 246 -40.28 -7.75 -10.78
C VAL A 246 -40.48 -8.37 -12.17
N ALA A 247 -41.32 -7.74 -13.01
CA ALA A 247 -41.53 -8.17 -14.39
C ALA A 247 -40.26 -8.01 -15.24
N LYS A 248 -40.00 -8.97 -16.13
CA LYS A 248 -38.76 -9.07 -16.92
C LYS A 248 -38.53 -7.86 -17.83
N GLU A 249 -39.61 -7.22 -18.28
CA GLU A 249 -39.61 -6.06 -19.19
C GLU A 249 -39.37 -4.74 -18.46
N THR A 250 -39.33 -4.75 -17.12
CA THR A 250 -39.13 -3.54 -16.31
C THR A 250 -37.74 -2.97 -16.55
N PRO A 251 -37.61 -1.65 -16.81
CA PRO A 251 -36.31 -1.00 -16.92
C PRO A 251 -35.53 -1.00 -15.60
N ILE A 252 -34.21 -1.16 -15.68
CA ILE A 252 -33.29 -1.21 -14.53
C ILE A 252 -33.34 0.10 -13.71
N ASP A 253 -33.54 1.26 -14.35
CA ASP A 253 -33.72 2.55 -13.66
C ASP A 253 -34.85 2.56 -12.61
N LYS A 254 -35.84 1.68 -12.75
CA LYS A 254 -36.99 1.57 -11.82
C LYS A 254 -36.72 0.71 -10.59
N VAL A 255 -35.68 -0.12 -10.63
CA VAL A 255 -35.37 -1.08 -9.56
C VAL A 255 -34.01 -0.82 -8.90
N MET A 256 -33.16 0.00 -9.52
CA MET A 256 -31.84 0.25 -8.99
C MET A 256 -31.82 1.03 -7.69
N THR A 257 -30.85 0.69 -6.83
CA THR A 257 -30.45 1.55 -5.73
C THR A 257 -29.57 2.67 -6.29
N ARG A 258 -30.02 3.92 -6.18
CA ARG A 258 -29.28 5.09 -6.66
C ARG A 258 -28.15 5.47 -5.70
N HIS A 259 -27.10 6.07 -6.25
CA HIS A 259 -25.94 6.56 -5.48
C HIS A 259 -25.30 5.47 -4.61
N PRO A 260 -24.82 4.38 -5.22
CA PRO A 260 -24.21 3.28 -4.46
C PRO A 260 -22.92 3.77 -3.80
N ILE A 261 -22.56 3.11 -2.70
CA ILE A 261 -21.25 3.31 -2.09
C ILE A 261 -20.19 2.82 -3.09
N THR A 262 -19.21 3.67 -3.37
CA THR A 262 -18.11 3.42 -4.31
C THR A 262 -16.77 3.62 -3.61
N VAL A 263 -15.73 3.03 -4.19
CA VAL A 263 -14.34 3.18 -3.71
C VAL A 263 -13.46 3.69 -4.83
N ASN A 264 -12.32 4.29 -4.48
CA ASN A 264 -11.29 4.63 -5.45
C ASN A 264 -10.19 3.55 -5.47
N GLY A 265 -9.46 3.45 -6.58
CA GLY A 265 -8.38 2.46 -6.75
C GLY A 265 -7.23 2.60 -5.72
N LYS A 266 -6.99 3.80 -5.21
CA LYS A 266 -5.94 4.09 -4.21
C LYS A 266 -6.34 3.77 -2.77
N MET A 267 -7.59 3.36 -2.53
CA MET A 267 -8.05 2.94 -1.21
C MET A 267 -7.40 1.61 -0.87
N SER A 268 -7.05 1.38 0.40
CA SER A 268 -6.54 0.08 0.82
C SER A 268 -7.63 -0.99 0.80
N VAL A 269 -7.26 -2.22 0.47
CA VAL A 269 -8.16 -3.39 0.52
C VAL A 269 -8.74 -3.57 1.93
N ALA A 270 -7.95 -3.31 2.98
CA ALA A 270 -8.43 -3.36 4.36
C ALA A 270 -9.52 -2.32 4.65
N ALA A 271 -9.40 -1.09 4.13
CA ALA A 271 -10.44 -0.06 4.28
C ALA A 271 -11.71 -0.43 3.50
N ALA A 272 -11.55 -0.96 2.27
CA ALA A 272 -12.67 -1.47 1.49
C ALA A 272 -13.37 -2.64 2.20
N ALA A 273 -12.62 -3.57 2.81
CA ALA A 273 -13.16 -4.66 3.61
C ALA A 273 -14.00 -4.14 4.80
N ARG A 274 -13.46 -3.16 5.53
CA ARG A 274 -14.16 -2.53 6.65
C ARG A 274 -15.48 -1.90 6.20
N MET A 275 -15.46 -1.19 5.08
CA MET A 275 -16.65 -0.58 4.48
C MET A 275 -17.68 -1.64 4.07
N MET A 276 -17.25 -2.72 3.41
CA MET A 276 -18.12 -3.85 3.04
C MET A 276 -18.81 -4.46 4.27
N VAL A 277 -18.09 -4.64 5.38
CA VAL A 277 -18.65 -5.18 6.61
C VAL A 277 -19.64 -4.22 7.25
N TRP A 278 -19.24 -2.96 7.41
CA TRP A 278 -20.04 -1.95 8.10
C TRP A 278 -21.37 -1.71 7.41
N GLU A 279 -21.34 -1.61 6.08
CA GLU A 279 -22.52 -1.34 5.25
C GLU A 279 -23.26 -2.62 4.83
N GLY A 280 -22.70 -3.80 5.11
CA GLY A 280 -23.26 -5.08 4.65
C GLY A 280 -23.25 -5.24 3.13
N ILE A 281 -22.25 -4.69 2.46
CA ILE A 281 -22.09 -4.67 1.00
C ILE A 281 -21.17 -5.80 0.55
N GLU A 282 -21.55 -6.50 -0.52
CA GLU A 282 -20.77 -7.62 -1.06
C GLU A 282 -20.02 -7.28 -2.36
N LEU A 283 -20.33 -6.15 -3.00
CA LEU A 283 -19.68 -5.68 -4.21
C LEU A 283 -19.57 -4.15 -4.19
N LEU A 284 -18.37 -3.62 -4.41
CA LEU A 284 -18.11 -2.19 -4.50
C LEU A 284 -17.68 -1.82 -5.93
N PRO A 285 -18.36 -0.88 -6.59
CA PRO A 285 -17.85 -0.26 -7.80
C PRO A 285 -16.61 0.56 -7.49
N VAL A 286 -15.55 0.35 -8.28
CA VAL A 286 -14.33 1.15 -8.22
C VAL A 286 -14.43 2.28 -9.23
N VAL A 287 -14.22 3.52 -8.80
CA VAL A 287 -14.37 4.72 -9.64
C VAL A 287 -13.14 5.62 -9.63
N ASP A 288 -12.99 6.41 -10.69
CA ASP A 288 -12.03 7.51 -10.75
C ASP A 288 -12.56 8.78 -10.06
N GLU A 289 -11.76 9.86 -10.06
CA GLU A 289 -12.15 11.17 -9.51
C GLU A 289 -13.39 11.78 -10.20
N GLY A 290 -13.69 11.37 -11.44
CA GLY A 290 -14.85 11.78 -12.21
C GLY A 290 -16.09 10.92 -11.99
N ASN A 291 -16.06 10.00 -11.02
CA ASN A 291 -17.08 8.98 -10.75
C ASN A 291 -17.32 8.01 -11.92
N LYS A 292 -16.31 7.81 -12.78
CA LYS A 292 -16.39 6.81 -13.86
C LYS A 292 -15.92 5.46 -13.35
N LEU A 293 -16.71 4.44 -13.65
CA LEU A 293 -16.38 3.05 -13.34
C LEU A 293 -15.03 2.68 -13.94
N GLN A 294 -14.13 2.17 -13.11
CA GLN A 294 -12.85 1.56 -13.48
C GLN A 294 -12.90 0.04 -13.36
N GLY A 295 -13.86 -0.49 -12.60
CA GLY A 295 -14.02 -1.91 -12.37
C GLY A 295 -14.85 -2.18 -11.12
N ILE A 296 -14.77 -3.41 -10.60
CA ILE A 296 -15.45 -3.82 -9.37
C ILE A 296 -14.50 -4.61 -8.45
N ILE A 297 -14.79 -4.58 -7.16
CA ILE A 297 -14.24 -5.54 -6.20
C ILE A 297 -15.39 -6.26 -5.49
N SER A 298 -15.29 -7.57 -5.37
CA SER A 298 -16.20 -8.38 -4.57
C SER A 298 -15.61 -8.62 -3.18
N ARG A 299 -16.47 -9.02 -2.24
CA ARG A 299 -16.04 -9.46 -0.92
C ARG A 299 -15.06 -10.64 -0.98
N GLN A 300 -15.20 -11.51 -1.98
CA GLN A 300 -14.29 -12.65 -2.19
C GLN A 300 -12.89 -12.18 -2.60
N ASP A 301 -12.79 -11.24 -3.54
CA ASP A 301 -11.50 -10.69 -4.00
C ASP A 301 -10.75 -10.04 -2.83
N VAL A 302 -11.47 -9.27 -2.03
CA VAL A 302 -10.95 -8.61 -0.82
C VAL A 302 -10.43 -9.64 0.19
N LEU A 303 -11.21 -10.69 0.49
CA LEU A 303 -10.78 -11.73 1.43
C LEU A 303 -9.58 -12.53 0.93
N GLN A 304 -9.55 -12.85 -0.37
CA GLN A 304 -8.44 -13.55 -0.99
C GLN A 304 -7.15 -12.72 -0.93
N ALA A 305 -7.25 -11.43 -1.24
CA ALA A 305 -6.13 -10.49 -1.13
C ALA A 305 -5.59 -10.40 0.30
N LEU A 306 -6.46 -10.22 1.29
CA LEU A 306 -6.06 -10.17 2.71
C LEU A 306 -5.38 -11.47 3.18
N GLN A 307 -5.82 -12.64 2.70
CA GLN A 307 -5.17 -13.92 3.01
C GLN A 307 -3.79 -14.08 2.36
N MET A 308 -3.60 -13.54 1.15
CA MET A 308 -2.30 -13.55 0.48
C MET A 308 -1.27 -12.71 1.23
N ILE A 309 -1.68 -11.55 1.75
CA ILE A 309 -0.82 -10.67 2.58
C ILE A 309 -0.32 -11.42 3.81
N GLN A 310 -1.23 -12.11 4.54
CA GLN A 310 -0.87 -12.86 5.75
C GLN A 310 0.14 -14.00 5.54
N ARG A 311 0.35 -14.44 4.28
CA ARG A 311 1.30 -15.53 3.96
C ARG A 311 2.67 -15.03 3.52
N GLN A 312 2.84 -13.72 3.29
CA GLN A 312 4.14 -13.17 2.91
C GLN A 312 5.03 -13.00 4.16
N PRO A 313 6.34 -13.29 4.06
CA PRO A 313 7.26 -12.96 5.12
C PRO A 313 7.30 -11.43 5.27
N GLN A 314 6.70 -10.92 6.35
CA GLN A 314 6.69 -9.49 6.66
C GLN A 314 8.14 -9.01 6.84
N VAL A 315 8.51 -7.92 6.16
CA VAL A 315 9.84 -7.32 6.28
C VAL A 315 9.68 -5.98 7.02
N GLY A 316 9.58 -6.10 8.34
CA GLY A 316 9.33 -5.01 9.28
C GLY A 316 8.19 -5.37 10.22
N GLU A 317 8.41 -5.32 11.53
CA GLU A 317 7.34 -5.55 12.50
C GLU A 317 6.64 -4.22 12.80
N THR A 318 5.33 -4.13 12.54
CA THR A 318 4.50 -3.03 13.05
C THR A 318 4.30 -3.15 14.55
N ILE A 319 3.84 -2.10 15.23
CA ILE A 319 3.52 -2.17 16.66
C ILE A 319 2.48 -3.28 16.93
N ASP A 320 1.50 -3.45 16.05
CA ASP A 320 0.54 -4.56 16.11
C ASP A 320 1.25 -5.91 16.01
N ASP A 321 2.17 -6.10 15.07
CA ASP A 321 2.92 -7.37 14.91
C ASP A 321 3.78 -7.67 16.15
N ILE A 322 4.49 -6.66 16.68
CA ILE A 322 5.28 -6.82 17.90
C ILE A 322 4.38 -7.24 19.07
N VAL A 323 3.20 -6.63 19.21
CA VAL A 323 2.23 -6.99 20.25
C VAL A 323 1.74 -8.42 20.05
N THR A 324 1.28 -8.77 18.85
CA THR A 324 0.77 -10.11 18.52
C THR A 324 1.83 -11.19 18.75
N ASN A 325 3.08 -10.97 18.34
CA ASN A 325 4.16 -11.95 18.47
C ASN A 325 4.59 -12.18 19.93
N GLN A 326 4.47 -11.17 20.80
CA GLN A 326 4.86 -11.27 22.21
C GLN A 326 3.77 -11.80 23.14
N PHE A 327 2.51 -11.88 22.71
CA PHE A 327 1.43 -12.41 23.55
C PHE A 327 1.61 -13.91 23.81
N MET A 328 1.98 -14.25 25.04
CA MET A 328 2.15 -15.64 25.49
C MET A 328 0.97 -16.08 26.35
N THR A 329 0.52 -17.33 26.17
CA THR A 329 -0.40 -17.99 27.10
C THR A 329 0.41 -18.75 28.15
N PRO A 330 0.28 -18.46 29.45
CA PRO A 330 0.99 -19.20 30.49
C PRO A 330 0.62 -20.68 30.48
N LYS A 331 1.62 -21.58 30.58
CA LYS A 331 1.44 -23.04 30.52
C LYS A 331 0.53 -23.59 31.64
N GLU A 332 0.34 -22.82 32.70
CA GLU A 332 -0.43 -23.19 33.91
C GLU A 332 -1.88 -22.69 33.88
N ALA A 333 -2.28 -21.92 32.86
CA ALA A 333 -3.63 -21.40 32.72
C ALA A 333 -4.60 -22.54 32.35
N LYS A 334 -5.26 -23.12 33.36
CA LYS A 334 -6.13 -24.30 33.20
C LYS A 334 -7.45 -24.04 32.49
N ASN A 335 -7.95 -22.79 32.39
CA ASN A 335 -9.13 -22.46 31.57
C ASN A 335 -9.45 -20.96 31.44
N GLU A 336 -8.52 -20.06 31.71
CA GLU A 336 -8.78 -18.62 31.64
C GLU A 336 -8.02 -18.03 30.46
N HIS A 337 -8.71 -17.16 29.70
CA HIS A 337 -8.13 -16.35 28.64
C HIS A 337 -7.15 -15.36 29.29
N LEU A 338 -5.97 -15.84 29.64
CA LEU A 338 -4.90 -15.11 30.31
C LEU A 338 -3.72 -15.00 29.36
N TYR A 339 -3.28 -13.77 29.13
CA TYR A 339 -2.12 -13.47 28.30
C TYR A 339 -1.07 -12.74 29.12
N GLN A 340 0.20 -13.03 28.86
CA GLN A 340 1.35 -12.33 29.43
C GLN A 340 2.11 -11.59 28.33
N PHE A 341 2.68 -10.46 28.71
CA PHE A 341 3.36 -9.54 27.81
C PHE A 341 4.44 -8.75 28.53
N SER A 342 5.62 -8.60 27.91
CA SER A 342 6.73 -7.81 28.44
C SER A 342 6.79 -6.44 27.78
N VAL A 343 6.95 -5.36 28.55
CA VAL A 343 7.05 -4.01 27.99
C VAL A 343 8.47 -3.76 27.46
N THR A 344 8.61 -3.68 26.14
CA THR A 344 9.91 -3.43 25.47
C THR A 344 10.14 -1.93 25.19
N PRO A 345 11.38 -1.48 24.94
CA PRO A 345 11.68 -0.06 24.68
C PRO A 345 10.82 0.57 23.58
N GLN A 346 10.55 -0.17 22.49
CA GLN A 346 9.77 0.31 21.34
C GLN A 346 8.31 0.64 21.70
N MET A 347 7.84 0.16 22.85
CA MET A 347 6.47 0.31 23.32
C MET A 347 6.29 1.46 24.32
N THR A 348 7.39 2.10 24.72
CA THR A 348 7.37 3.13 25.76
C THR A 348 7.11 4.52 25.19
N ASN A 349 6.51 5.39 26.01
CA ASN A 349 6.40 6.81 25.76
C ASN A 349 7.69 7.54 26.20
N SER A 350 7.73 8.87 26.01
CA SER A 350 8.91 9.70 26.34
C SER A 350 9.32 9.70 27.81
N ILE A 351 8.47 9.20 28.71
CA ILE A 351 8.75 9.09 30.15
C ILE A 351 9.09 7.64 30.58
N GLY A 352 9.33 6.73 29.63
CA GLY A 352 9.78 5.36 29.89
C GLY A 352 8.69 4.42 30.43
N THR A 353 7.43 4.75 30.20
CA THR A 353 6.27 3.93 30.59
C THR A 353 5.51 3.44 29.37
N LEU A 354 4.73 2.38 29.51
CA LEU A 354 3.94 1.79 28.42
C LEU A 354 3.10 2.87 27.73
N SER A 355 3.29 3.01 26.42
CA SER A 355 2.57 3.96 25.59
C SER A 355 1.08 3.65 25.57
N TYR A 356 0.25 4.70 25.66
CA TYR A 356 -1.21 4.56 25.63
C TYR A 356 -1.72 3.90 24.33
N GLY A 357 -1.08 4.17 23.19
CA GLY A 357 -1.43 3.54 21.91
C GLY A 357 -1.10 2.04 21.90
N VAL A 358 0.03 1.65 22.50
CA VAL A 358 0.39 0.24 22.65
C VAL A 358 -0.55 -0.46 23.62
N PHE A 359 -0.92 0.18 24.73
CA PHE A 359 -1.92 -0.35 25.65
C PHE A 359 -3.26 -0.64 24.94
N ALA A 360 -3.72 0.27 24.09
CA ALA A 360 -4.92 0.07 23.27
C ALA A 360 -4.78 -1.13 22.32
N THR A 361 -3.59 -1.33 21.75
CA THR A 361 -3.27 -2.46 20.88
C THR A 361 -3.30 -3.78 21.66
N ILE A 362 -2.68 -3.82 22.84
CA ILE A 362 -2.67 -4.97 23.76
C ILE A 362 -4.10 -5.42 24.11
N VAL A 363 -4.96 -4.50 24.55
CA VAL A 363 -6.35 -4.87 24.93
C VAL A 363 -7.20 -5.30 23.73
N THR A 364 -6.93 -4.72 22.56
CA THR A 364 -7.60 -5.09 21.30
C THR A 364 -7.18 -6.49 20.83
N GLU A 365 -5.90 -6.80 20.88
CA GLU A 365 -5.38 -8.12 20.51
C GLU A 365 -5.87 -9.22 21.48
N ALA A 366 -5.86 -8.94 22.78
CA ALA A 366 -6.45 -9.85 23.78
C ALA A 366 -7.92 -10.15 23.47
N THR A 367 -8.67 -9.12 23.08
CA THR A 367 -10.08 -9.23 22.66
C THR A 367 -10.22 -10.07 21.39
N ASN A 368 -9.37 -9.83 20.39
CA ASN A 368 -9.36 -10.59 19.15
C ASN A 368 -9.13 -12.08 19.40
N ARG A 369 -8.15 -12.43 20.25
CA ARG A 369 -7.86 -13.84 20.59
C ARG A 369 -9.01 -14.52 21.30
N VAL A 370 -9.64 -13.89 22.30
CA VAL A 370 -10.75 -14.51 23.03
C VAL A 370 -11.98 -14.72 22.14
N ILE A 371 -12.31 -13.75 21.29
CA ILE A 371 -13.45 -13.85 20.37
C ILE A 371 -13.20 -14.89 19.27
N ARG A 372 -12.00 -14.91 18.67
CA ARG A 372 -11.61 -15.92 17.68
C ARG A 372 -11.65 -17.33 18.26
N ALA A 373 -11.25 -17.51 19.53
CA ALA A 373 -11.35 -18.80 20.21
C ALA A 373 -12.82 -19.29 20.36
N GLN A 374 -13.78 -18.38 20.52
CA GLN A 374 -15.20 -18.73 20.70
C GLN A 374 -16.01 -18.83 19.40
N LYS A 375 -15.76 -17.96 18.40
CA LYS A 375 -16.58 -17.86 17.17
C LYS A 375 -15.84 -18.15 15.87
N LYS A 376 -14.50 -18.25 15.87
CA LYS A 376 -13.65 -18.34 14.66
C LYS A 376 -13.92 -17.22 13.62
N SER A 377 -14.49 -16.11 14.07
CA SER A 377 -14.82 -14.93 13.25
C SER A 377 -13.76 -13.86 13.45
N ASP A 378 -13.51 -13.09 12.39
CA ASP A 378 -12.77 -11.84 12.50
C ASP A 378 -13.65 -10.76 13.13
N LEU A 379 -13.04 -9.73 13.70
CA LEU A 379 -13.75 -8.64 14.36
C LEU A 379 -13.27 -7.27 13.93
N ILE A 380 -14.15 -6.29 14.07
CA ILE A 380 -13.85 -4.86 13.97
C ILE A 380 -14.21 -4.23 15.31
N VAL A 381 -13.31 -3.42 15.88
CA VAL A 381 -13.62 -2.63 17.07
C VAL A 381 -14.48 -1.43 16.68
N GLU A 382 -15.68 -1.33 17.23
CA GLU A 382 -16.59 -0.18 17.06
C GLU A 382 -16.31 0.89 18.13
N ASN A 383 -16.10 0.46 19.37
CA ASN A 383 -15.83 1.33 20.49
C ASN A 383 -14.79 0.70 21.41
N LEU A 384 -13.90 1.55 21.93
CA LEU A 384 -12.87 1.20 22.89
C LEU A 384 -12.80 2.32 23.93
N THR A 385 -13.10 1.99 25.18
CA THR A 385 -12.93 2.88 26.33
C THR A 385 -11.84 2.32 27.23
N ILE A 386 -10.81 3.11 27.53
CA ILE A 386 -9.69 2.68 28.38
C ILE A 386 -9.57 3.59 29.60
N TYR A 387 -9.39 2.97 30.76
CA TYR A 387 -9.05 3.61 32.02
C TYR A 387 -7.61 3.25 32.39
N PHE A 388 -6.72 4.24 32.32
CA PHE A 388 -5.33 4.11 32.76
C PHE A 388 -5.27 4.36 34.28
N VAL A 389 -4.93 3.33 35.06
CA VAL A 389 -4.93 3.41 36.53
C VAL A 389 -3.53 3.70 37.05
N LYS A 390 -2.51 2.98 36.55
CA LYS A 390 -1.10 3.16 36.93
C LYS A 390 -0.19 3.03 35.71
N PRO A 391 0.90 3.80 35.63
CA PRO A 391 1.90 3.59 34.60
C PRO A 391 2.60 2.24 34.77
N VAL A 392 2.94 1.59 33.67
CA VAL A 392 3.75 0.37 33.63
C VAL A 392 5.12 0.73 33.08
N GLN A 393 6.20 0.38 33.77
CA GLN A 393 7.55 0.71 33.32
C GLN A 393 8.06 -0.29 32.28
N ILE A 394 9.13 0.10 31.58
CA ILE A 394 9.91 -0.80 30.72
C ILE A 394 10.38 -2.05 31.48
N ASP A 395 10.53 -3.15 30.76
CA ASP A 395 10.96 -4.48 31.25
C ASP A 395 9.98 -5.18 32.21
N ASN A 396 8.92 -4.51 32.63
CA ASN A 396 7.88 -5.12 33.45
C ASN A 396 6.97 -6.04 32.62
N VAL A 397 6.54 -7.14 33.23
CA VAL A 397 5.59 -8.08 32.63
C VAL A 397 4.18 -7.77 33.12
N VAL A 398 3.25 -7.56 32.19
CA VAL A 398 1.83 -7.41 32.48
C VAL A 398 1.08 -8.70 32.17
N SER A 399 -0.02 -8.90 32.88
CA SER A 399 -1.01 -9.94 32.59
C SER A 399 -2.31 -9.30 32.13
N VAL A 400 -2.87 -9.82 31.05
CA VAL A 400 -4.06 -9.29 30.37
C VAL A 400 -5.17 -10.32 30.47
N HIS A 401 -6.30 -9.89 31.02
CA HIS A 401 -7.42 -10.74 31.41
C HIS A 401 -8.70 -10.28 30.68
N PRO A 402 -8.90 -10.69 29.43
CA PRO A 402 -10.16 -10.46 28.72
C PRO A 402 -11.30 -11.35 29.22
N LYS A 403 -12.44 -10.74 29.46
CA LYS A 403 -13.70 -11.36 29.85
C LYS A 403 -14.80 -10.95 28.87
N VAL A 404 -15.30 -11.93 28.12
CA VAL A 404 -16.45 -11.72 27.23
C VAL A 404 -17.70 -11.52 28.10
N LEU A 405 -18.31 -10.33 27.98
CA LEU A 405 -19.55 -10.00 28.68
C LEU A 405 -20.77 -10.45 27.87
N GLU A 406 -20.71 -10.26 26.56
CA GLU A 406 -21.81 -10.55 25.64
C GLU A 406 -21.25 -10.94 24.28
N ILE A 407 -21.80 -11.97 23.64
CA ILE A 407 -21.43 -12.35 22.28
C ILE A 407 -22.67 -12.79 21.49
N GLY A 408 -23.10 -11.93 20.57
CA GLY A 408 -24.20 -12.16 19.67
C GLY A 408 -23.75 -12.77 18.33
N ARG A 409 -24.64 -12.67 17.33
CA ARG A 409 -24.31 -13.04 15.94
C ARG A 409 -23.51 -11.96 15.22
N LYS A 410 -23.81 -10.68 15.48
CA LYS A 410 -23.20 -9.53 14.78
C LYS A 410 -22.31 -8.68 15.67
N PHE A 411 -22.50 -8.69 16.98
CA PHE A 411 -21.78 -7.82 17.91
C PHE A 411 -21.31 -8.60 19.15
N GLY A 412 -20.30 -8.08 19.82
CA GLY A 412 -19.79 -8.61 21.09
C GLY A 412 -19.30 -7.48 22.00
N LYS A 413 -19.26 -7.75 23.30
CA LYS A 413 -18.71 -6.87 24.33
C LYS A 413 -17.70 -7.62 25.17
N VAL A 414 -16.55 -7.00 25.37
CA VAL A 414 -15.44 -7.59 26.13
C VAL A 414 -14.91 -6.56 27.13
N ASP A 415 -14.82 -6.97 28.38
CA ASP A 415 -14.13 -6.25 29.45
C ASP A 415 -12.71 -6.81 29.55
N VAL A 416 -11.70 -5.96 29.70
CA VAL A 416 -10.30 -6.37 29.75
C VAL A 416 -9.64 -5.69 30.92
N GLU A 417 -9.09 -6.50 31.83
CA GLU A 417 -8.25 -5.99 32.91
C GLU A 417 -6.77 -6.25 32.62
N VAL A 418 -5.92 -5.26 32.88
CA VAL A 418 -4.47 -5.39 32.76
C VAL A 418 -3.86 -5.22 34.16
N HIS A 419 -3.04 -6.18 34.54
CA HIS A 419 -2.45 -6.30 35.87
C HIS A 419 -0.91 -6.35 35.79
N HIS A 420 -0.25 -5.70 36.74
CA HIS A 420 1.19 -5.78 37.00
C HIS A 420 1.39 -6.17 38.47
N GLU A 421 2.11 -7.26 38.73
CA GLU A 421 2.35 -7.78 40.10
C GLU A 421 1.04 -7.89 40.93
N GLY A 422 -0.04 -8.37 40.32
CA GLY A 422 -1.35 -8.54 40.96
C GLY A 422 -2.14 -7.24 41.18
N ASN A 423 -1.62 -6.08 40.76
CA ASN A 423 -2.32 -4.81 40.84
C ASN A 423 -2.90 -4.41 39.48
N VAL A 424 -4.14 -3.92 39.47
CA VAL A 424 -4.75 -3.34 38.27
C VAL A 424 -3.98 -2.09 37.85
N VAL A 425 -3.45 -2.11 36.63
CA VAL A 425 -2.77 -0.98 35.99
C VAL A 425 -3.61 -0.32 34.92
N GLY A 426 -4.59 -1.04 34.37
CA GLY A 426 -5.61 -0.46 33.51
C GLY A 426 -6.80 -1.38 33.28
N LYS A 427 -7.90 -0.78 32.80
CA LYS A 427 -9.11 -1.49 32.39
C LYS A 427 -9.57 -1.00 31.03
N ALA A 428 -10.18 -1.86 30.23
CA ALA A 428 -10.76 -1.48 28.95
C ALA A 428 -12.10 -2.16 28.73
N LEU A 429 -13.04 -1.43 28.12
CA LEU A 429 -14.31 -1.96 27.64
C LEU A 429 -14.36 -1.81 26.12
N LEU A 430 -14.59 -2.92 25.43
CA LEU A 430 -14.64 -2.99 23.98
C LEU A 430 -16.03 -3.41 23.50
N MET A 431 -16.52 -2.71 22.48
CA MET A 431 -17.63 -3.17 21.64
C MET A 431 -17.08 -3.52 20.26
N VAL A 432 -17.38 -4.73 19.80
CA VAL A 432 -16.85 -5.28 18.55
C VAL A 432 -17.98 -5.75 17.65
N GLN A 433 -17.81 -5.56 16.35
CA GLN A 433 -18.65 -6.15 15.31
C GLN A 433 -17.97 -7.41 14.77
N LEU A 434 -18.71 -8.51 14.66
CA LEU A 434 -18.22 -9.78 14.14
C LEU A 434 -18.40 -9.86 12.62
N ILE A 435 -17.36 -10.30 11.92
CA ILE A 435 -17.38 -10.58 10.49
C ILE A 435 -17.61 -12.08 10.32
N ASP A 436 -18.84 -12.46 9.92
CA ASP A 436 -19.12 -13.84 9.51
C ASP A 436 -18.31 -14.16 8.25
N LYS A 437 -17.59 -15.29 8.26
CA LYS A 437 -16.83 -15.79 7.10
C LYS A 437 -17.72 -16.14 5.92
#